data_AF-A0A936PRM1-F1
#
_entry.id   AF-A0A936PRM1-F1
#
_cell.length_a   1.000
_cell.length_b   1.000
_cell.length_c   1.000
_cell.angle_alpha   90.00
_cell.angle_beta   90.00
_cell.angle_gamma   90.00
#
_symmetry.space_group_name_H-M   'P 1'
#
loop_
_entity.id
_entity.type
_entity.pdbx_description
1 polymer ?
#
loop_
_entity_poly.entity_id
_entity_poly.type
_entity_poly.pdbx_seq_one_letter_code
_entity_poly.pdbx_strand_id
1 'polypeptide(L)' 'MGLTLLGADDPDPMLMPENDYGVPVIMEPAPDADQDGITSQAGDCDDTNPAVFPGAKERWFDGLDSDCDGKNNR' A
#
# COMPACT_ATOMS: atom_id res chain seq x y z
N MET A 1 11.74 10.86 -20.68
CA MET A 1 10.43 10.16 -20.75
C MET A 1 10.16 9.60 -19.37
N GLY A 2 9.68 10.47 -18.46
CA GLY A 2 9.34 10.09 -17.09
C GLY A 2 7.89 9.65 -17.07
N LEU A 3 7.66 8.41 -16.68
CA LEU A 3 6.33 7.82 -16.60
C LEU A 3 5.66 8.41 -15.34
N THR A 4 4.83 9.43 -15.51
CA THR A 4 3.88 9.86 -14.49
C THR A 4 2.73 8.86 -14.47
N LEU A 5 2.82 7.85 -13.62
CA LEU A 5 1.64 7.10 -13.17
C LEU A 5 1.03 7.89 -12.01
N LEU A 6 0.26 8.92 -12.36
CA LEU A 6 -0.75 9.48 -11.47
C LEU A 6 -2.09 8.92 -11.94
N GLY A 7 -2.85 8.29 -11.04
CA GLY A 7 -4.29 8.10 -11.22
C GLY A 7 -4.80 6.65 -11.19
N ALA A 8 -4.78 6.03 -10.01
CA ALA A 8 -5.98 5.48 -9.42
C ALA A 8 -5.99 6.09 -8.00
N ASP A 9 -6.66 7.20 -7.72
CA ASP A 9 -8.12 7.35 -7.66
C ASP A 9 -8.82 6.15 -6.97
N ASP A 10 -8.23 5.63 -5.90
CA ASP A 10 -9.03 5.16 -4.77
C ASP A 10 -9.26 6.37 -3.86
N PRO A 11 -10.43 7.05 -3.92
CA PRO A 11 -10.83 7.83 -2.78
C PRO A 11 -10.99 6.83 -1.65
N ASP A 12 -10.03 6.77 -0.72
CA ASP A 12 -10.20 6.11 0.57
C ASP A 12 -11.64 6.39 1.03
N PRO A 13 -12.54 5.39 0.96
CA PRO A 13 -13.88 5.60 1.41
C PRO A 13 -13.80 5.49 2.93
N MET A 14 -13.49 6.61 3.58
CA MET A 14 -13.98 6.92 4.92
C MET A 14 -15.53 7.01 4.95
N LEU A 15 -16.25 6.16 4.20
CA LEU A 15 -17.69 6.06 4.15
C LEU A 15 -18.11 4.58 4.04
N MET A 16 -18.20 3.91 5.20
CA MET A 16 -19.09 2.76 5.32
C MET A 16 -20.56 3.24 5.30
N PRO A 17 -21.55 2.36 4.99
CA PRO A 17 -22.90 2.60 5.47
C PRO A 17 -22.88 2.55 7.00
N GLU A 18 -23.44 3.60 7.60
CA GLU A 18 -23.63 3.78 9.03
C GLU A 18 -24.20 2.55 9.76
N ASN A 19 -23.67 2.24 10.96
CA ASN A 19 -24.40 1.42 11.93
C ASN A 19 -25.65 2.17 12.41
N ASP A 20 -26.55 1.50 13.15
CA ASP A 20 -27.79 2.09 13.69
C ASP A 20 -27.54 3.28 14.66
N TYR A 21 -26.27 3.57 14.98
CA TYR A 21 -25.80 4.75 15.72
C TYR A 21 -25.12 5.83 14.85
N GLY A 22 -25.10 5.69 13.52
CA GLY A 22 -24.44 6.65 12.62
C GLY A 22 -22.92 6.47 12.48
N VAL A 23 -22.36 5.32 12.86
CA VAL A 23 -20.92 5.08 12.96
C VAL A 23 -20.47 3.96 11.99
N PRO A 24 -19.42 4.15 11.19
CA PRO A 24 -18.93 3.11 10.27
C PRO A 24 -18.42 1.87 11.05
N VAL A 25 -18.99 0.68 10.81
CA VAL A 25 -18.44 -0.59 11.37
C VAL A 25 -17.36 -1.09 10.43
N ILE A 26 -16.18 -0.56 10.65
CA ILE A 26 -15.00 -0.94 9.91
C ILE A 26 -14.43 -2.24 10.49
N MET A 27 -14.80 -3.38 9.92
CA MET A 27 -13.91 -4.55 9.96
C MET A 27 -12.85 -4.29 8.90
N GLU A 28 -11.91 -3.39 9.22
CA GLU A 28 -10.94 -2.88 8.23
C GLU A 28 -10.12 -4.03 7.65
N PRO A 29 -10.10 -4.25 6.32
CA PRO A 29 -8.85 -4.69 5.71
C PRO A 29 -7.79 -3.65 6.09
N ALA A 30 -6.57 -4.09 6.42
CA ALA A 30 -5.53 -3.15 6.86
C ALA A 30 -5.44 -1.96 5.89
N PRO A 31 -5.33 -0.71 6.39
CA PRO A 31 -5.28 0.46 5.53
C PRO A 31 -4.10 0.36 4.55
N ASP A 32 -4.22 0.98 3.38
CA ASP A 32 -3.08 1.28 2.49
C ASP A 32 -2.59 2.69 2.87
N ALA A 33 -1.64 2.75 3.80
CA ALA A 33 -1.27 4.01 4.43
C ALA A 33 -0.34 4.89 3.58
N ASP A 34 0.28 4.34 2.54
CA ASP A 34 1.18 5.07 1.65
C ASP A 34 0.66 5.28 0.22
N GLN A 35 -0.45 4.62 -0.11
CA GLN A 35 -1.22 4.79 -1.34
C GLN A 35 -0.51 4.25 -2.58
N ASP A 36 0.17 3.11 -2.45
CA ASP A 36 0.75 2.39 -3.60
C ASP A 36 -0.18 1.32 -4.20
N GLY A 37 -1.34 1.09 -3.58
CA GLY A 37 -2.36 0.15 -4.01
C GLY A 37 -2.24 -1.25 -3.39
N ILE A 38 -1.33 -1.47 -2.44
CA ILE A 38 -1.15 -2.72 -1.71
C ILE A 38 -1.24 -2.44 -0.21
N THR A 39 -2.15 -3.14 0.48
CA THR A 39 -2.22 -3.03 1.94
C THR A 39 -1.19 -3.93 2.62
N SER A 40 -0.82 -3.61 3.85
CA SER A 40 -0.04 -4.51 4.72
C SER A 40 -0.63 -5.93 4.84
N GLN A 41 -1.96 -6.10 4.73
CA GLN A 41 -2.59 -7.43 4.68
C GLN A 41 -2.46 -8.14 3.32
N ALA A 42 -2.36 -7.37 2.23
CA ALA A 42 -2.15 -7.87 0.87
C ALA A 42 -0.68 -8.24 0.58
N GLY A 43 0.23 -7.92 1.51
CA GLY A 43 1.63 -8.33 1.44
C GLY A 43 2.62 -7.17 1.31
N ASP A 44 2.18 -5.93 1.53
CA ASP A 44 3.12 -4.82 1.69
C ASP A 44 3.92 -4.93 2.99
N CYS A 45 5.24 -4.87 2.85
CA CYS A 45 6.21 -4.97 3.91
C CYS A 45 6.57 -3.61 4.54
N ASP A 46 6.25 -2.48 3.88
CA ASP A 46 6.41 -1.13 4.41
C ASP A 46 5.28 -0.20 3.94
N ASP A 47 4.11 -0.38 4.55
CA ASP A 47 2.82 0.35 4.41
C ASP A 47 2.90 1.86 4.75
N THR A 48 4.11 2.42 4.77
CA THR A 48 4.39 3.85 5.00
C THR A 48 5.25 4.47 3.91
N ASN A 49 5.64 3.68 2.91
CA ASN A 49 6.58 4.06 1.87
C ASN A 49 6.14 3.50 0.51
N PRO A 50 5.55 4.34 -0.37
CA PRO A 50 4.91 3.87 -1.61
C PRO A 50 5.92 3.43 -2.70
N ALA A 51 7.20 3.38 -2.36
CA ALA A 51 8.26 2.83 -3.18
C ALA A 51 8.63 1.38 -2.79
N VAL A 52 8.02 0.84 -1.73
CA VAL A 52 8.23 -0.50 -1.21
C VAL A 52 6.91 -1.24 -1.31
N PHE A 53 6.82 -2.18 -2.24
CA PHE A 53 5.64 -3.01 -2.44
C PHE A 53 6.00 -4.27 -3.22
N PRO A 54 5.16 -5.32 -3.16
CA PRO A 54 5.31 -6.52 -3.98
C PRO A 54 5.59 -6.21 -5.46
N GLY A 55 6.81 -6.50 -5.91
CA GLY A 55 7.23 -6.29 -7.30
C GLY A 55 7.73 -4.87 -7.63
N ALA A 56 7.97 -4.01 -6.63
CA ALA A 56 8.69 -2.76 -6.84
C ALA A 56 10.10 -3.02 -7.40
N LYS A 57 10.73 -1.96 -7.91
CA LYS A 57 12.09 -2.09 -8.44
C LYS A 57 13.10 -2.04 -7.32
N GLU A 58 13.74 -3.16 -7.06
CA GLU A 58 14.82 -3.25 -6.09
C GLU A 58 16.14 -2.65 -6.60
N ARG A 59 16.97 -2.18 -5.65
CA ARG A 59 18.34 -1.75 -5.93
C ARG A 59 19.32 -2.68 -5.23
N TRP A 60 20.34 -3.07 -5.97
CA TRP A 60 21.39 -3.95 -5.44
C TRP A 60 22.15 -3.29 -4.28
N PHE A 61 22.21 -3.99 -3.15
CA PHE A 61 23.05 -3.69 -1.99
C PHE A 61 22.76 -2.36 -1.27
N ASP A 62 21.57 -1.77 -1.41
CA ASP A 62 21.17 -0.62 -0.56
C ASP A 62 20.60 -1.06 0.80
N GLY A 63 20.38 -2.37 0.96
CA GLY A 63 19.93 -2.98 2.21
C GLY A 63 18.41 -3.00 2.38
N LEU A 64 17.65 -2.43 1.44
CA LEU A 64 16.19 -2.36 1.47
C LEU A 64 15.59 -3.46 0.59
N ASP A 65 14.69 -4.26 1.17
CA ASP A 65 13.78 -5.15 0.43
C ASP A 65 12.66 -4.26 -0.13
N SER A 66 12.81 -3.81 -1.37
CA SER A 66 11.82 -2.89 -1.97
C SER A 66 10.69 -3.66 -2.63
N ASP A 67 10.93 -4.92 -3.04
CA ASP A 67 9.96 -5.72 -3.79
C ASP A 67 9.17 -6.71 -2.91
N CYS A 68 9.37 -6.64 -1.58
CA CYS A 68 8.76 -7.46 -0.54
C CYS A 68 8.89 -8.97 -0.79
N ASP A 69 10.00 -9.42 -1.39
CA ASP A 69 10.28 -10.83 -1.68
C ASP A 69 11.03 -11.57 -0.55
N GLY A 70 11.40 -10.85 0.51
CA GLY A 70 12.18 -11.33 1.65
C GLY A 70 13.69 -11.27 1.42
N LYS A 71 14.17 -10.57 0.39
CA LYS A 71 15.59 -10.36 0.05
C LYS A 71 15.80 -8.90 -0.36
N ASN A 72 17.06 -8.51 -0.53
CA ASN A 72 17.48 -7.14 -0.91
C ASN A 72 18.60 -7.18 -1.97
N ASN A 73 18.46 -8.09 -2.93
CA ASN A 73 19.49 -8.48 -3.89
C ASN A 73 19.08 -8.46 -5.37
N ARG A 74 18.01 -7.75 -5.74
CA ARG A 74 17.41 -7.76 -7.08
C ARG A 74 17.48 -6.44 -7.83
#